data_AF-A0A6I8UZV3-F1
#
_entry.id   AF-A0A6I8UZV3-F1
#
_cell.length_a   1.000
_cell.length_b   1.000
_cell.length_c   1.000
_cell.angle_alpha   90.00
_cell.angle_beta   90.00
_cell.angle_gamma   90.00
#
_symmetry.space_group_name_H-M   'P 1'
#
loop_
_entity.id
_entity.type
_entity.pdbx_description
1 polymer ?
#
loop_
_entity_poly.entity_id
_entity_poly.type
_entity_poly.pdbx_seq_one_letter_code
_entity_poly.pdbx_strand_id
1 'polypeptide(L)'
;MSKLCILLGLVVLVGAIGVDGNNRRPPCAGRCTQKDLLSSRTVCVRDSRTNTCTRLLPCRLREKNCSRRDNGLEPVKQTCVTRCRNIVGGSGASGRCALRLRTPAPVSADGKRVRECQQRWCLEDKVASCWKNRQGGCSVQSRCEARRRNCSRKPGNQWISTEQWRCRGITQGESGRRCRTRPIINKY
;
A
#
# COMPACT_ATOMS: atom_id res chain seq x y z
N MET A 1 -6.41 26.63 75.31
CA MET A 1 -6.85 26.65 73.90
C MET A 1 -6.08 25.59 73.11
N SER A 2 -6.54 24.33 73.10
CA SER A 2 -5.84 23.22 72.39
C SER A 2 -6.78 22.07 71.98
N LYS A 3 -8.01 22.01 72.51
CA LYS A 3 -8.98 20.93 72.19
C LYS A 3 -9.89 21.22 70.98
N LEU A 4 -10.04 22.50 70.59
CA LEU A 4 -10.87 22.90 69.44
C LEU A 4 -10.18 22.64 68.08
N CYS A 5 -8.85 22.71 68.02
CA CYS A 5 -8.09 22.44 66.78
C CYS A 5 -8.08 20.94 66.42
N ILE A 6 -8.16 20.05 67.41
CA ILE A 6 -8.15 18.59 67.17
C ILE A 6 -9.50 18.12 66.62
N LEU A 7 -10.61 18.70 67.08
CA LEU A 7 -11.95 18.38 66.58
C LEU A 7 -12.17 18.88 65.14
N LEU A 8 -11.64 20.05 64.78
CA LEU A 8 -11.69 20.55 63.41
C LEU A 8 -10.82 19.71 62.45
N GLY A 9 -9.69 19.17 62.91
CA GLY A 9 -8.87 18.24 62.12
C GLY A 9 -9.55 16.90 61.85
N LEU A 10 -10.34 16.37 62.79
CA LEU A 10 -11.08 15.12 62.64
C LEU A 10 -12.30 15.25 61.71
N VAL A 11 -12.99 16.39 61.73
CA VAL A 11 -14.15 16.62 60.84
C VAL A 11 -13.72 16.75 59.37
N VAL A 12 -12.52 17.26 59.10
CA VAL A 12 -11.98 17.33 57.72
C VAL A 12 -11.50 15.96 57.22
N LEU A 13 -11.06 15.05 58.11
CA LEU A 13 -10.64 13.71 57.74
C LEU A 13 -11.80 12.73 57.51
N VAL A 14 -12.98 12.97 58.09
CA VAL A 14 -14.18 12.15 57.85
C VAL A 14 -14.90 12.52 56.54
N GLY A 15 -14.63 13.69 55.96
CA GLY A 15 -15.19 14.10 54.67
C GLY A 15 -14.45 13.56 53.43
N ALA A 16 -13.29 12.94 53.59
CA ALA A 16 -12.44 12.51 52.46
C ALA A 16 -12.54 10.99 52.16
N ILE A 17 -13.39 10.26 52.88
CA ILE A 17 -13.57 8.82 52.70
C ILE A 17 -14.94 8.56 52.07
N GLY A 18 -14.94 8.17 50.79
CA GLY A 18 -16.03 7.37 50.23
C GLY A 18 -17.09 8.13 49.44
N VAL A 19 -16.68 8.91 48.44
CA VAL A 19 -17.46 8.95 47.19
C VAL A 19 -16.53 8.54 46.04
N ASP A 20 -15.98 7.34 46.15
CA ASP A 20 -15.72 6.53 44.96
C ASP A 20 -17.10 6.22 44.39
N GLY A 21 -17.61 7.17 43.61
CA GLY A 21 -18.84 7.02 42.86
C GLY A 21 -18.75 5.68 42.15
N ASN A 22 -19.67 4.79 42.51
CA ASN A 22 -19.83 3.44 42.02
C ASN A 22 -20.26 3.43 40.54
N ASN A 23 -19.60 4.24 39.70
CA ASN A 23 -19.57 4.14 38.26
C ASN A 23 -18.68 2.96 37.87
N ARG A 24 -19.00 1.76 38.39
CA ARG A 24 -18.51 0.52 37.82
C ARG A 24 -19.03 0.50 36.39
N ARG A 25 -18.16 0.87 35.45
CA ARG A 25 -18.46 0.78 34.03
C ARG A 25 -18.99 -0.64 33.78
N PRO A 26 -20.07 -0.78 32.99
CA PRO A 26 -20.67 -2.09 32.76
C PRO A 26 -19.60 -3.06 32.25
N PRO A 27 -19.62 -4.33 32.69
CA PRO A 27 -18.57 -5.28 32.39
C PRO A 27 -18.31 -5.39 30.89
N CYS A 28 -17.04 -5.46 30.51
CA CYS A 28 -16.65 -5.57 29.11
C CYS A 28 -16.88 -6.97 28.54
N ALA A 29 -16.89 -8.00 29.39
CA ALA A 29 -17.17 -9.38 29.02
C ALA A 29 -18.68 -9.65 28.90
N GLY A 30 -19.07 -10.55 28.00
CA GLY A 30 -20.48 -10.97 27.85
C GLY A 30 -21.33 -10.05 26.98
N ARG A 31 -20.69 -9.19 26.18
CA ARG A 31 -21.36 -8.28 25.24
C ARG A 31 -21.62 -8.92 23.87
N CYS A 32 -21.11 -10.13 23.63
CA CYS A 32 -21.49 -10.95 22.48
C CYS A 32 -22.86 -11.60 22.70
N THR A 33 -23.78 -11.42 21.76
CA THR A 33 -25.05 -12.16 21.74
C THR A 33 -24.85 -13.59 21.22
N GLN A 34 -25.82 -14.48 21.45
CA GLN A 34 -25.77 -15.84 20.90
C GLN A 34 -25.69 -15.84 19.36
N LYS A 35 -26.38 -14.89 18.70
CA LYS A 35 -26.28 -14.69 17.25
C LYS A 35 -24.87 -14.29 16.80
N ASP A 36 -24.17 -13.46 17.59
CA ASP A 36 -22.79 -13.08 17.29
C ASP A 36 -21.85 -14.28 17.41
N LEU A 37 -22.05 -15.13 18.41
CA LEU A 37 -21.23 -16.33 18.66
C LEU A 37 -21.39 -17.39 17.56
N LEU A 38 -22.57 -17.49 16.97
CA LEU A 38 -22.86 -18.38 15.84
C LEU A 38 -22.40 -17.81 14.49
N SER A 39 -21.88 -16.58 14.46
CA SER A 39 -21.42 -15.95 13.21
C SER A 39 -20.12 -16.58 12.70
N SER A 40 -20.06 -16.91 11.41
CA SER A 40 -18.81 -17.29 10.73
C SER A 40 -17.96 -16.07 10.34
N ARG A 41 -18.50 -14.85 10.46
CA ARG A 41 -17.81 -13.62 10.09
C ARG A 41 -16.73 -13.29 11.12
N THR A 42 -15.48 -13.30 10.68
CA THR A 42 -14.34 -12.89 11.50
C THR A 42 -13.68 -11.63 10.98
N VAL A 43 -13.01 -10.91 11.88
CA VAL A 43 -12.13 -9.79 11.59
C VAL A 43 -10.70 -10.18 11.94
N CYS A 44 -9.75 -9.59 11.21
CA CYS A 44 -8.33 -9.78 11.49
C CYS A 44 -7.82 -8.59 12.29
N VAL A 45 -7.14 -8.86 13.39
CA VAL A 45 -6.42 -7.85 14.17
C VAL A 45 -4.94 -8.17 14.19
N ARG A 46 -4.09 -7.14 14.24
CA ARG A 46 -2.64 -7.27 14.28
C ARG A 46 -2.11 -6.63 15.56
N ASP A 47 -1.26 -7.36 16.26
CA ASP A 47 -0.33 -6.79 17.22
C ASP A 47 0.92 -6.31 16.48
N SER A 48 1.24 -5.02 16.59
CA SER A 48 2.41 -4.43 15.92
C SER A 48 3.72 -4.80 16.61
N ARG A 49 3.71 -5.05 17.92
CA ARG A 49 4.90 -5.35 18.72
C ARG A 49 5.43 -6.74 18.40
N THR A 50 4.54 -7.72 18.30
CA THR A 50 4.92 -9.12 18.06
C THR A 50 4.72 -9.56 16.61
N ASN A 51 4.11 -8.72 15.77
CA ASN A 51 3.67 -9.07 14.42
C ASN A 51 2.75 -10.31 14.37
N THR A 52 2.00 -10.54 15.45
CA THR A 52 1.00 -11.60 15.57
C THR A 52 -0.33 -11.09 15.05
N CYS A 53 -1.03 -11.93 14.29
CA CYS A 53 -2.38 -11.69 13.86
C CYS A 53 -3.33 -12.63 14.59
N THR A 54 -4.55 -12.15 14.89
CA THR A 54 -5.60 -12.95 15.53
C THR A 54 -6.90 -12.77 14.76
N ARG A 55 -7.61 -13.87 14.52
CA ARG A 55 -8.99 -13.86 14.04
C ARG A 55 -9.91 -13.67 15.23
N LEU A 56 -10.82 -12.71 15.18
CA LEU A 56 -11.82 -12.49 16.21
C LEU A 56 -13.20 -12.34 15.59
N LEU A 57 -14.25 -12.73 16.31
CA LEU A 57 -15.58 -12.22 16.02
C LEU A 57 -15.60 -10.70 16.21
N PRO A 58 -16.41 -9.95 15.43
CA PRO A 58 -16.60 -8.52 15.64
C PRO A 58 -16.99 -8.17 17.08
N CYS A 59 -17.85 -8.97 17.71
CA CYS A 59 -18.25 -8.76 19.11
C CYS A 59 -17.06 -8.95 20.07
N ARG A 60 -16.24 -9.99 19.89
CA ARG A 60 -15.04 -10.26 20.70
C ARG A 60 -14.00 -9.16 20.59
N LEU A 61 -13.88 -8.52 19.42
CA LEU A 61 -13.04 -7.32 19.27
C LEU A 61 -13.57 -6.13 20.09
N ARG A 62 -14.90 -5.93 20.15
CA ARG A 62 -15.50 -4.87 20.97
C ARG A 62 -15.27 -5.11 22.45
N GLU A 63 -15.48 -6.35 22.92
CA GLU A 63 -15.19 -6.75 24.31
C GLU A 63 -13.72 -6.50 24.65
N LYS A 64 -12.80 -6.96 23.78
CA LYS A 64 -11.35 -6.73 23.94
C LYS A 64 -11.01 -5.25 24.00
N ASN A 65 -11.59 -4.43 23.13
CA ASN A 65 -11.32 -2.99 23.10
C ASN A 65 -11.96 -2.24 24.27
N CYS A 66 -13.10 -2.71 24.79
CA CYS A 66 -13.68 -2.22 26.04
C CYS A 66 -12.70 -2.46 27.20
N SER A 67 -12.23 -3.71 27.36
CA SER A 67 -11.29 -4.07 28.43
C SER A 67 -9.98 -3.26 28.31
N ARG A 68 -9.46 -3.05 27.10
CA ARG A 68 -8.29 -2.20 26.88
C ARG A 68 -8.52 -0.75 27.29
N ARG A 69 -9.68 -0.17 26.97
CA ARG A 69 -10.01 1.19 27.39
C ARG A 69 -10.08 1.34 28.90
N ASP A 70 -10.63 0.36 29.60
CA ASP A 70 -10.69 0.37 31.07
C ASP A 70 -9.29 0.26 31.70
N ASN A 71 -8.34 -0.34 31.00
CA ASN A 71 -6.92 -0.40 31.41
C ASN A 71 -6.07 0.75 30.84
N GLY A 72 -6.67 1.80 30.25
CA GLY A 72 -5.94 2.93 29.66
C GLY A 72 -5.11 2.58 28.41
N LEU A 73 -5.35 1.43 27.79
CA LEU A 73 -4.63 0.96 26.60
C LEU A 73 -5.36 1.37 25.31
N GLU A 74 -4.59 1.70 24.26
CA GLU A 74 -5.17 2.01 22.95
C GLU A 74 -5.94 0.80 22.39
N PRO A 75 -7.14 1.01 21.81
CA PRO A 75 -7.89 -0.04 21.14
C PRO A 75 -7.11 -0.71 20.01
N VAL A 76 -7.29 -2.02 19.86
CA VAL A 76 -6.76 -2.76 18.72
C VAL A 76 -7.61 -2.47 17.49
N LYS A 77 -6.95 -2.07 16.40
CA LYS A 77 -7.59 -1.76 15.12
C LYS A 77 -7.64 -3.01 14.24
N GLN A 78 -8.68 -3.08 13.41
CA GLN A 78 -8.77 -4.11 12.39
C GLN A 78 -7.69 -3.87 11.32
N THR A 79 -7.11 -4.95 10.82
CA THR A 79 -6.21 -4.94 9.67
C THR A 79 -6.87 -5.65 8.49
N CYS A 80 -6.27 -5.57 7.29
CA CYS A 80 -6.74 -6.32 6.12
C CYS A 80 -6.93 -7.80 6.46
N VAL A 81 -8.09 -8.36 6.13
CA VAL A 81 -8.44 -9.78 6.40
C VAL A 81 -7.42 -10.76 5.84
N THR A 82 -6.79 -10.40 4.71
CA THR A 82 -5.74 -11.18 4.05
C THR A 82 -4.50 -11.40 4.91
N ARG A 83 -4.28 -10.57 5.94
CA ARG A 83 -3.19 -10.75 6.91
C ARG A 83 -3.39 -11.97 7.82
N CYS A 84 -4.63 -12.43 8.00
CA CYS A 84 -4.97 -13.63 8.76
C CYS A 84 -5.21 -14.87 7.89
N ARG A 85 -4.88 -14.83 6.59
CA ARG A 85 -5.22 -15.91 5.64
C ARG A 85 -4.57 -17.26 5.98
N ASN A 86 -3.37 -17.25 6.56
CA ASN A 86 -2.62 -18.46 6.92
C ASN A 86 -2.98 -19.02 8.32
N ILE A 87 -3.84 -18.34 9.07
CA ILE A 87 -4.24 -18.77 10.42
C ILE A 87 -5.41 -19.73 10.26
N VAL A 88 -5.26 -20.98 10.70
CA VAL A 88 -6.35 -21.96 10.66
C VAL A 88 -7.16 -21.86 11.95
N GLY A 89 -8.47 -22.02 11.85
CA GLY A 89 -9.41 -21.93 12.98
C GLY A 89 -10.29 -20.68 12.98
N GLY A 90 -11.19 -20.66 13.96
CA GLY A 90 -12.20 -19.61 14.15
C GLY A 90 -11.72 -18.44 14.99
N SER A 91 -12.67 -17.77 15.66
CA SER A 91 -12.36 -16.67 16.57
C SER A 91 -11.49 -17.13 17.74
N GLY A 92 -10.44 -16.36 18.04
CA GLY A 92 -9.40 -16.68 19.02
C GLY A 92 -8.12 -17.23 18.38
N ALA A 93 -8.21 -17.81 17.18
CA ALA A 93 -7.05 -18.36 16.49
C ALA A 93 -6.01 -17.26 16.19
N SER A 94 -4.77 -17.51 16.57
CA SER A 94 -3.66 -16.57 16.47
C SER A 94 -2.44 -17.21 15.81
N GLY A 95 -1.64 -16.40 15.12
CA GLY A 95 -0.40 -16.85 14.49
C GLY A 95 0.37 -15.70 13.85
N ARG A 96 1.49 -16.00 13.17
CA ARG A 96 2.23 -14.95 12.44
C ARG A 96 1.35 -14.35 11.35
N CYS A 97 1.35 -13.02 11.26
CA CYS A 97 0.63 -12.34 10.18
C CYS A 97 1.20 -12.72 8.80
N ALA A 98 0.32 -13.04 7.85
CA ALA A 98 0.70 -13.25 6.46
C ALA A 98 1.25 -11.95 5.84
N LEU A 99 2.16 -12.07 4.88
CA LEU A 99 2.69 -10.92 4.13
C LEU A 99 1.56 -10.10 3.51
N ARG A 100 1.69 -8.77 3.55
CA ARG A 100 0.70 -7.87 2.96
C ARG A 100 0.73 -8.12 1.45
N LEU A 101 -0.39 -8.58 0.89
CA LEU A 101 -0.56 -8.57 -0.55
C LEU A 101 -0.46 -7.11 -0.99
N ARG A 102 0.55 -6.79 -1.81
CA ARG A 102 0.61 -5.49 -2.47
C ARG A 102 -0.59 -5.45 -3.40
N THR A 103 -1.58 -4.64 -3.06
CA THR A 103 -2.56 -4.20 -4.05
C THR A 103 -1.76 -3.58 -5.19
N PRO A 104 -1.90 -4.02 -6.45
CA PRO A 104 -1.35 -3.27 -7.56
C PRO A 104 -1.84 -1.83 -7.43
N ALA A 105 -0.93 -0.85 -7.50
CA ALA A 105 -1.32 0.55 -7.49
C ALA A 105 -2.39 0.76 -8.59
N PRO A 106 -3.43 1.59 -8.34
CA PRO A 106 -4.38 1.93 -9.39
C PRO A 106 -3.60 2.44 -10.59
N VAL A 107 -3.79 1.80 -11.74
CA VAL A 107 -3.15 2.21 -13.00
C VAL A 107 -3.60 3.66 -13.22
N SER A 108 -2.65 4.61 -13.17
CA SER A 108 -2.95 6.00 -13.51
C SER A 108 -3.66 6.04 -14.87
N ALA A 109 -4.53 7.03 -15.12
CA ALA A 109 -5.19 7.17 -16.42
C ALA A 109 -4.16 7.16 -17.57
N ASP A 110 -2.98 7.72 -17.33
CA ASP A 110 -1.82 7.64 -18.20
C ASP A 110 -1.33 6.20 -18.43
N GLY A 111 -1.26 5.37 -17.39
CA GLY A 111 -0.91 3.95 -17.51
C GLY A 111 -1.90 3.16 -18.36
N LYS A 112 -3.21 3.46 -18.26
CA LYS A 112 -4.23 2.83 -19.12
C LYS A 112 -4.02 3.21 -20.58
N ARG A 113 -3.86 4.52 -20.86
CA ARG A 113 -3.61 5.04 -22.21
C ARG A 113 -2.32 4.49 -22.82
N VAL A 114 -1.24 4.40 -22.04
CA VAL A 114 0.04 3.83 -22.50
C VAL A 114 -0.12 2.35 -22.83
N ARG A 115 -0.82 1.58 -21.99
CA ARG A 115 -1.06 0.15 -22.22
C ARG A 115 -1.90 -0.09 -23.48
N GLU A 116 -2.98 0.66 -23.66
CA GLU A 116 -3.80 0.60 -24.87
C GLU A 116 -2.98 0.95 -26.12
N CYS A 117 -2.17 2.01 -26.06
CA CYS A 117 -1.28 2.39 -27.16
C CYS A 117 -0.28 1.27 -27.52
N GLN A 118 0.31 0.61 -26.53
CA GLN A 118 1.25 -0.50 -26.74
C GLN A 118 0.58 -1.76 -27.29
N GLN A 119 -0.68 -2.01 -26.90
CA GLN A 119 -1.47 -3.16 -27.32
C GLN A 119 -2.11 -3.01 -28.70
N ARG A 120 -2.14 -1.81 -29.28
CA ARG A 120 -2.63 -1.60 -30.66
C ARG A 120 -1.91 -2.53 -31.63
N TRP A 121 -2.70 -3.22 -32.45
CA TRP A 121 -2.19 -4.12 -33.48
C TRP A 121 -1.34 -3.36 -34.48
N CYS A 122 -0.22 -3.98 -34.85
CA CYS A 122 0.63 -3.49 -35.91
C CYS A 122 0.27 -4.27 -37.17
N LEU A 123 -0.25 -3.56 -38.17
CA LEU A 123 -0.28 -4.09 -39.53
C LEU A 123 1.18 -4.25 -39.97
N GLU A 124 1.52 -5.44 -40.45
CA GLU A 124 2.89 -5.93 -40.56
C GLU A 124 3.79 -4.96 -41.33
N ASP A 125 4.65 -4.26 -40.59
CA ASP A 125 5.80 -3.55 -41.14
C ASP A 125 7.01 -4.07 -40.38
N LYS A 126 7.45 -5.28 -40.77
CA LYS A 126 8.55 -6.02 -40.12
C LYS A 126 9.93 -5.48 -40.55
N VAL A 127 9.97 -4.54 -41.49
CA VAL A 127 11.22 -3.97 -41.99
C VAL A 127 11.81 -3.05 -40.92
N ALA A 128 12.97 -3.45 -40.39
CA ALA A 128 13.70 -2.63 -39.45
C ALA A 128 14.49 -1.54 -40.17
N SER A 129 14.34 -0.31 -39.72
CA SER A 129 15.04 0.87 -40.25
C SER A 129 15.70 1.65 -39.12
N CYS A 130 16.50 2.65 -39.46
CA CYS A 130 17.12 3.52 -38.47
C CYS A 130 16.15 4.59 -37.96
N TRP A 131 16.06 4.71 -36.64
CA TRP A 131 15.26 5.72 -35.96
C TRP A 131 16.14 6.55 -35.05
N LYS A 132 15.92 7.87 -34.99
CA LYS A 132 16.58 8.78 -34.05
C LYS A 132 15.59 9.40 -33.08
N ASN A 133 16.09 9.83 -31.92
CA ASN A 133 15.35 10.69 -31.01
C ASN A 133 16.02 12.08 -30.93
N ARG A 134 15.35 13.04 -30.29
CA ARG A 134 15.86 14.41 -30.16
C ARG A 134 17.11 14.51 -29.26
N GLN A 135 17.30 13.56 -28.35
CA GLN A 135 18.47 13.45 -27.49
C GLN A 135 19.72 12.91 -28.22
N GLY A 136 19.63 12.65 -29.53
CA GLY A 136 20.76 12.16 -30.33
C GLY A 136 21.00 10.65 -30.21
N GLY A 137 20.05 9.91 -29.66
CA GLY A 137 20.05 8.44 -29.70
C GLY A 137 19.51 7.92 -31.02
N CYS A 138 20.05 6.80 -31.48
CA CYS A 138 19.69 6.05 -32.68
C CYS A 138 19.44 4.57 -32.33
N SER A 139 18.48 3.94 -33.01
CA SER A 139 18.12 2.53 -32.84
C SER A 139 17.67 1.95 -34.17
N VAL A 140 18.05 0.70 -34.44
CA VAL A 140 17.43 -0.08 -35.53
C VAL A 140 16.20 -0.78 -34.98
N GLN A 141 15.04 -0.50 -35.56
CA GLN A 141 13.76 -1.05 -35.10
C GLN A 141 12.71 -0.92 -36.21
N SER A 142 11.67 -1.73 -36.13
CA SER A 142 10.52 -1.62 -37.03
C SER A 142 9.66 -0.40 -36.69
N ARG A 143 8.80 0.01 -37.63
CA ARG A 143 7.80 1.06 -37.39
C ARG A 143 6.87 0.71 -36.22
N CYS A 144 6.50 -0.57 -36.09
CA CYS A 144 5.69 -1.07 -34.99
C CYS A 144 6.39 -0.89 -33.64
N GLU A 145 7.66 -1.30 -33.55
CA GLU A 145 8.48 -1.19 -32.34
C GLU A 145 8.65 0.28 -31.95
N ALA A 146 8.94 1.16 -32.92
CA ALA A 146 9.03 2.60 -32.71
C ALA A 146 7.73 3.18 -32.14
N ARG A 147 6.58 2.82 -32.72
CA ARG A 147 5.25 3.26 -32.25
C ARG A 147 4.99 2.83 -30.81
N ARG A 148 5.24 1.56 -30.48
CA ARG A 148 5.06 1.03 -29.11
C ARG A 148 5.97 1.73 -28.10
N ARG A 149 7.23 1.98 -28.47
CA ARG A 149 8.20 2.72 -27.64
C ARG A 149 7.83 4.19 -27.49
N ASN A 150 7.16 4.79 -28.47
CA ASN A 150 6.69 6.18 -28.41
C ASN A 150 5.47 6.37 -27.51
N CYS A 151 4.71 5.31 -27.21
CA CYS A 151 3.55 5.38 -26.30
C CYS A 151 3.90 5.90 -24.91
N SER A 152 5.11 5.60 -24.40
CA SER A 152 5.58 6.06 -23.08
C SER A 152 6.53 7.27 -23.16
N ARG A 153 6.79 7.81 -24.35
CA ARG A 153 7.70 8.95 -24.55
C ARG A 153 6.94 10.25 -24.71
N LYS A 154 7.48 11.34 -24.15
CA LYS A 154 7.00 12.69 -24.41
C LYS A 154 7.13 13.03 -25.91
N PRO A 155 6.21 13.80 -26.51
CA PRO A 155 6.23 14.12 -27.94
C PRO A 155 7.58 14.62 -28.46
N GLY A 156 8.27 15.47 -27.68
CA GLY A 156 9.58 16.01 -28.06
C GLY A 156 10.77 15.02 -28.00
N ASN A 157 10.58 13.78 -27.55
CA ASN A 157 11.64 12.75 -27.47
C ASN A 157 11.19 11.41 -28.08
N GLN A 158 10.25 11.45 -29.02
CA GLN A 158 9.82 10.29 -29.76
C GLN A 158 10.89 9.84 -30.78
N TRP A 159 10.89 8.55 -31.07
CA TRP A 159 11.64 7.98 -32.18
C TRP A 159 11.00 8.40 -33.49
N ILE A 160 11.80 8.97 -34.37
CA ILE A 160 11.45 9.36 -35.74
C ILE A 160 12.38 8.66 -36.73
N SER A 161 11.85 8.29 -37.89
CA SER A 161 12.65 7.65 -38.94
C SER A 161 13.79 8.56 -39.39
N THR A 162 14.94 7.98 -39.72
CA THR A 162 16.12 8.71 -40.20
C THR A 162 16.93 7.86 -41.17
N GLU A 163 17.91 8.49 -41.82
CA GLU A 163 18.84 7.81 -42.74
C GLU A 163 19.58 6.62 -42.08
N GLN A 164 19.62 5.48 -42.80
CA GLN A 164 20.14 4.20 -42.31
C GLN A 164 21.59 4.26 -41.81
N TRP A 165 22.45 5.05 -42.45
CA TRP A 165 23.87 5.16 -42.10
C TRP A 165 24.10 5.66 -40.67
N ARG A 166 23.16 6.42 -40.09
CA ARG A 166 23.27 6.94 -38.71
C ARG A 166 23.28 5.82 -37.68
N CYS A 167 22.70 4.68 -38.02
CA CYS A 167 22.66 3.47 -37.20
C CYS A 167 23.72 2.43 -37.61
N ARG A 168 24.72 2.78 -38.43
CA ARG A 168 25.74 1.81 -38.85
C ARG A 168 26.45 1.18 -37.64
N GLY A 169 26.35 -0.14 -37.52
CA GLY A 169 26.89 -0.91 -36.39
C GLY A 169 25.97 -1.00 -35.15
N ILE A 170 24.71 -0.57 -35.26
CA ILE A 170 23.65 -0.82 -34.27
C ILE A 170 22.81 -1.98 -34.79
N THR A 171 22.58 -3.00 -33.97
CA THR A 171 21.74 -4.15 -34.32
C THR A 171 20.30 -3.93 -33.83
N GLN A 172 19.34 -4.60 -34.49
CA GLN A 172 17.94 -4.51 -34.07
C GLN A 172 17.76 -5.08 -32.66
N GLY A 173 16.97 -4.39 -31.84
CA GLY A 173 16.71 -4.80 -30.46
C GLY A 173 17.69 -4.25 -29.42
N GLU A 174 18.84 -3.69 -29.84
CA GLU A 174 19.73 -2.98 -28.93
C GLU A 174 19.05 -1.74 -28.31
N SER A 175 19.44 -1.42 -27.08
CA SER A 175 19.14 -0.15 -26.44
C SER A 175 19.79 0.98 -27.24
N GLY A 176 19.03 2.06 -27.50
CA GLY A 176 19.44 3.12 -28.42
C GLY A 176 20.83 3.68 -28.09
N ARG A 177 21.74 3.66 -29.07
CA ARG A 177 23.12 4.18 -28.96
C ARG A 177 23.19 5.59 -29.52
N ARG A 178 24.29 6.31 -29.27
CA ARG A 178 24.48 7.64 -29.86
C ARG A 178 24.50 7.53 -31.39
N CYS A 179 23.74 8.39 -32.07
CA CYS A 179 23.71 8.46 -33.53
C CYS A 179 25.09 8.80 -34.07
N ARG A 180 25.48 8.18 -35.18
CA ARG A 180 26.64 8.67 -35.92
C ARG A 180 26.38 10.06 -36.48
N THR A 181 27.40 10.89 -36.40
CA THR A 181 27.48 12.18 -37.08
C THR A 181 28.39 12.03 -38.28
N ARG A 182 28.03 12.62 -39.43
CA ARG A 182 29.02 12.80 -40.49
C ARG A 182 29.99 13.88 -40.03
N PRO A 183 31.32 13.68 -40.17
CA PRO A 183 32.22 14.80 -40.10
C PRO A 183 31.82 15.79 -41.20
N ILE A 184 31.62 17.05 -40.85
CA ILE A 184 31.50 18.12 -41.83
C ILE A 184 32.89 18.29 -42.40
N ILE A 185 33.15 17.71 -43.56
CA ILE A 185 34.36 18.03 -44.30
C ILE A 185 34.11 19.41 -44.91
N ASN A 186 34.55 20.45 -44.22
CA ASN A 186 34.66 21.78 -44.83
C ASN A 186 35.72 21.66 -45.93
N LYS A 187 35.28 21.57 -47.18
CA LYS A 187 36.15 21.83 -48.32
C LYS A 187 36.30 23.36 -48.38
N TYR A 188 37.37 23.86 -47.79
CA TYR A 188 37.95 25.15 -48.18
C TYR A 188 38.84 24.93 -49.39
#